data_AF-A0A4Y2Q4J8-F1
#
_entry.id   AF-A0A4Y2Q4J8-F1
#
_cell.length_a   1.000
_cell.length_b   1.000
_cell.length_c   1.000
_cell.angle_alpha   90.00
_cell.angle_beta   90.00
_cell.angle_gamma   90.00
#
_symmetry.space_group_name_H-M   'P 1'
#
loop_
_entity.id
_entity.type
_entity.pdbx_description
1 polymer ?
#
loop_
_entity_poly.entity_id
_entity_poly.type
_entity_poly.pdbx_seq_one_letter_code
_entity_poly.pdbx_strand_id
1 'polypeptide(L)'
;MNWNRQLYSLRVNMSWMNELSLEKLTKRIMMSAHKVFDPIGFTAPVMLCPKLILQKLWKKSIGWDTEITGNLRKGFLQWFQEELRILEEIHFPDRQKKMLQKKI
;
A
#
# COMPACT_ATOMS: atom_id res chain seq x y z
N MET A 1 -16.41 1.53 -12.66
CA MET A 1 -15.41 0.50 -13.03
C MET A 1 -15.26 0.51 -14.55
N ASN A 2 -14.22 1.13 -15.09
CA ASN A 2 -13.90 1.07 -16.52
C ASN A 2 -12.68 0.17 -16.70
N TRP A 3 -12.92 -1.07 -17.10
CA TRP A 3 -11.89 -2.06 -17.39
C TRP A 3 -11.32 -1.80 -18.79
N ASN A 4 -10.15 -1.17 -18.87
CA ASN A 4 -9.51 -0.82 -20.14
C ASN A 4 -8.50 -1.89 -20.56
N ARG A 5 -8.74 -2.53 -21.72
CA ARG A 5 -8.07 -3.76 -22.18
C ARG A 5 -6.68 -3.58 -22.79
N GLN A 6 -6.17 -2.34 -22.89
CA GLN A 6 -5.01 -2.06 -23.73
C GLN A 6 -3.71 -1.67 -23.01
N LEU A 7 -3.68 -1.53 -21.68
CA LEU A 7 -2.43 -1.32 -20.94
C LEU A 7 -2.55 -1.95 -19.55
N TYR A 8 -2.04 -3.18 -19.35
CA TYR A 8 -1.95 -3.83 -18.02
C TYR A 8 -0.81 -3.25 -17.17
N SER A 9 -0.64 -1.92 -17.17
CA SER A 9 0.14 -1.25 -16.14
C SER A 9 -0.70 -1.24 -14.87
N LEU A 10 -0.44 -2.16 -13.94
CA LEU A 10 -1.01 -2.09 -12.59
C LEU A 10 -0.35 -0.92 -11.86
N ARG A 11 -0.97 0.26 -11.97
CA ARG A 11 -0.61 1.39 -11.14
C ARG A 11 -1.43 1.30 -9.87
N VAL A 12 -0.76 1.32 -8.73
CA VAL A 12 -1.45 1.52 -7.46
C VAL A 12 -1.98 2.95 -7.46
N ASN A 13 -3.26 3.13 -7.20
CA ASN A 13 -3.79 4.46 -6.95
C ASN A 13 -3.21 4.94 -5.61
N MET A 14 -2.38 5.98 -5.65
CA MET A 14 -1.74 6.58 -4.48
C MET A 14 -2.33 7.95 -4.11
N SER A 15 -3.45 8.37 -4.72
CA SER A 15 -4.00 9.73 -4.49
C SER A 15 -4.40 9.95 -3.03
N TRP A 16 -4.79 8.88 -2.34
CA TRP A 16 -5.10 8.88 -0.92
C TRP A 16 -3.93 9.31 -0.03
N MET A 17 -2.68 9.24 -0.52
CA MET A 17 -1.50 9.66 0.24
C MET A 17 -1.41 11.17 0.42
N ASN A 18 -1.78 11.93 -0.61
CA ASN A 18 -1.70 13.39 -0.61
C ASN A 18 -2.65 14.02 0.44
N GLU A 19 -3.66 13.25 0.85
CA GLU A 19 -4.66 13.65 1.83
C GLU A 19 -4.28 13.27 3.27
N LEU A 20 -3.17 12.55 3.50
CA LEU A 20 -2.77 12.11 4.83
C LEU A 20 -1.96 13.17 5.56
N SER A 21 -2.50 13.70 6.66
CA SER A 21 -1.73 14.46 7.65
C SER A 21 -0.88 13.51 8.49
N LEU A 22 0.43 13.47 8.21
CA LEU A 22 1.39 12.66 8.97
C LEU A 22 1.88 13.33 10.26
N GLU A 23 1.45 14.56 10.54
CA GLU A 23 1.79 15.28 11.78
C GLU A 23 1.18 14.59 13.01
N LYS A 24 -0.09 14.16 12.93
CA LYS A 24 -0.79 13.42 13.98
C LYS A 24 -1.17 12.05 13.49
N LEU A 25 -0.24 11.10 13.56
CA LEU A 25 -0.49 9.74 13.11
C LEU A 25 -1.45 9.02 14.07
N THR A 26 -2.66 8.71 13.62
CA THR A 26 -3.65 7.93 14.37
C THR A 26 -3.88 6.55 13.76
N LYS A 27 -4.53 5.66 14.51
CA LYS A 27 -4.91 4.33 14.01
C LYS A 27 -5.80 4.43 12.78
N ARG A 28 -6.69 5.44 12.73
CA ARG A 28 -7.53 5.76 11.56
C ARG A 28 -6.68 6.07 10.33
N ILE A 29 -5.66 6.91 10.46
CA ILE A 29 -4.76 7.26 9.36
C ILE A 29 -3.98 6.04 8.87
N MET A 30 -3.47 5.21 9.79
CA MET A 30 -2.76 3.98 9.41
C MET A 30 -3.65 2.98 8.65
N MET A 31 -4.95 2.93 8.92
CA MET A 31 -5.85 2.11 8.11
C MET A 31 -6.01 2.61 6.67
N SER A 32 -5.77 3.89 6.39
CA SER A 32 -5.82 4.39 5.02
C SER A 32 -4.80 3.69 4.12
N ALA A 33 -3.72 3.14 4.66
CA ALA A 33 -2.79 2.28 3.93
C ALA A 33 -3.50 1.06 3.28
N HIS A 34 -4.56 0.54 3.90
CA HIS A 34 -5.33 -0.58 3.36
C HIS A 34 -6.23 -0.21 2.17
N LYS A 35 -6.28 1.07 1.76
CA LYS A 35 -6.91 1.47 0.50
C LYS A 35 -6.11 1.01 -0.73
N VAL A 36 -4.86 0.57 -0.54
CA VAL A 36 -4.06 -0.11 -1.56
C VAL A 36 -4.74 -1.43 -1.94
N PHE A 37 -5.42 -1.42 -3.09
CA PHE A 37 -6.06 -2.60 -3.64
C PHE A 37 -5.07 -3.40 -4.48
N ASP A 38 -5.07 -4.72 -4.28
CA ASP A 38 -4.12 -5.62 -4.93
C ASP A 38 -4.83 -6.81 -5.59
N PRO A 39 -5.14 -6.72 -6.89
CA PRO A 39 -5.83 -7.80 -7.59
C PRO A 39 -4.97 -9.04 -7.82
N ILE A 40 -3.64 -8.96 -7.73
CA ILE A 40 -2.71 -10.06 -8.09
C ILE A 40 -1.81 -10.49 -6.91
N GLY A 41 -1.75 -9.71 -5.84
CA GLY A 41 -0.90 -9.98 -4.67
C GLY A 41 0.51 -9.37 -4.73
N PHE A 42 0.79 -8.48 -5.69
CA PHE A 42 2.13 -7.92 -5.90
C PHE A 42 2.53 -6.86 -4.86
N THR A 43 1.55 -6.19 -4.25
CA THR A 43 1.77 -5.20 -3.19
C THR A 43 1.97 -5.86 -1.83
N ALA A 44 1.71 -7.17 -1.71
CA ALA A 44 1.80 -7.91 -0.45
C ALA A 44 3.10 -7.69 0.36
N PRO A 45 4.32 -7.73 -0.22
CA PRO A 45 5.55 -7.49 0.54
C PRO A 45 5.62 -6.07 1.10
N VAL A 46 5.26 -5.06 0.30
CA VAL A 46 5.25 -3.65 0.75
C VAL A 46 4.15 -3.43 1.79
N MET A 47 2.99 -4.07 1.63
CA MET A 47 1.87 -3.93 2.55
C MET A 47 2.03 -4.73 3.86
N LEU A 48 3.12 -5.47 4.05
CA LEU A 48 3.32 -6.31 5.24
C LEU A 48 3.59 -5.46 6.49
N CYS A 49 4.50 -4.49 6.41
CA CYS A 49 4.85 -3.57 7.50
C CYS A 49 3.62 -2.85 8.10
N PRO A 50 2.80 -2.13 7.33
CA PRO A 50 1.63 -1.44 7.88
C PRO A 50 0.61 -2.40 8.49
N LYS A 51 0.43 -3.60 7.91
CA LYS A 51 -0.44 -4.66 8.46
C LYS A 51 0.04 -5.12 9.83
N LEU A 52 1.34 -5.37 9.99
CA LEU A 52 1.92 -5.79 11.27
C LEU A 52 1.82 -4.70 12.34
N ILE A 53 2.06 -3.44 11.97
CA ILE A 53 1.91 -2.33 12.93
C ILE A 53 0.44 -2.18 13.33
N LEU A 54 -0.49 -2.25 12.37
CA LEU A 54 -1.92 -2.20 12.66
C LEU A 54 -2.35 -3.34 13.60
N GLN A 55 -1.89 -4.57 13.36
CA GLN A 55 -2.14 -5.70 14.28
C GLN A 55 -1.61 -5.44 15.69
N LYS A 56 -0.42 -4.84 15.83
CA LYS A 56 0.11 -4.45 17.16
C LYS A 56 -0.76 -3.41 17.84
N LEU A 57 -1.30 -2.44 17.11
CA LEU A 57 -2.22 -1.42 17.65
C LEU A 57 -3.55 -2.02 18.10
N TRP A 58 -4.08 -3.00 17.37
CA TRP A 58 -5.26 -3.76 17.77
C TRP A 58 -5.03 -4.51 19.08
N LYS A 59 -3.89 -5.20 19.23
CA LYS A 59 -3.54 -5.90 20.47
C LYS A 59 -3.37 -4.95 21.66
N LYS A 60 -2.97 -3.71 21.42
CA LYS A 60 -2.83 -2.66 22.45
C LYS A 60 -4.13 -1.91 22.76
N SER A 61 -5.24 -2.26 22.10
CA SER A 61 -6.55 -1.61 22.27
C SER A 61 -6.51 -0.08 22.13
N ILE A 62 -5.62 0.42 21.26
CA ILE A 62 -5.49 1.86 21.00
C ILE A 62 -6.74 2.37 20.25
N GLY A 63 -7.27 3.50 20.72
CA GLY A 63 -8.43 4.16 20.12
C GLY A 63 -8.18 4.64 18.70
N TRP A 64 -9.25 4.89 17.96
CA TRP A 64 -9.20 5.26 16.55
C TRP A 64 -8.44 6.56 16.28
N ASP A 65 -8.68 7.56 17.13
CA ASP A 65 -8.17 8.93 17.00
C ASP A 65 -7.08 9.23 18.04
N THR A 66 -6.59 8.21 18.73
CA THR A 66 -5.45 8.31 19.64
C THR A 66 -4.16 8.44 18.84
N GLU A 67 -3.33 9.42 19.20
CA GLU A 67 -2.03 9.61 18.56
C GLU A 67 -1.08 8.45 18.87
N ILE A 68 -0.45 7.93 17.82
CA ILE A 68 0.52 6.86 17.89
C ILE A 68 1.91 7.47 17.95
N THR A 69 2.69 7.08 18.95
CA THR A 69 4.03 7.63 19.20
C THR A 69 5.10 6.52 19.25
N GLY A 70 6.37 6.92 19.32
CA GLY A 70 7.51 6.02 19.47
C GLY A 70 7.77 5.15 18.24
N ASN A 71 8.17 3.89 18.47
CA ASN A 71 8.69 3.00 17.42
C ASN A 71 7.63 2.61 16.38
N LEU A 72 6.35 2.52 16.75
CA LEU A 72 5.27 2.19 15.81
C LEU A 72 5.06 3.32 14.80
N ARG A 73 5.13 4.58 15.27
CA ARG A 73 5.08 5.76 14.40
C ARG A 73 6.29 5.80 13.47
N LYS A 74 7.50 5.64 14.02
CA LYS A 74 8.74 5.63 13.21
C LYS A 74 8.70 4.57 12.12
N GLY A 75 8.31 3.34 12.46
CA GLY A 75 8.19 2.25 11.48
C GLY A 75 7.16 2.51 10.39
N PHE A 76 6.02 3.12 10.72
CA PHE A 76 5.02 3.48 9.71
C PHE A 76 5.50 4.60 8.79
N LEU A 77 6.17 5.62 9.34
CA LEU A 77 6.74 6.72 8.54
C LEU A 77 7.84 6.22 7.60
N GLN A 78 8.71 5.33 8.09
CA GLN A 78 9.75 4.70 7.28
C GLN A 78 9.13 3.93 6.11
N TRP A 79 8.14 3.07 6.39
CA TRP A 79 7.40 2.37 5.34
C TRP A 79 6.78 3.32 4.32
N PHE A 80 6.11 4.39 4.80
CA PHE A 80 5.43 5.36 3.95
C PHE A 80 6.40 6.12 3.02
N GLN A 81 7.61 6.42 3.49
CA GLN A 81 8.59 7.21 2.75
C GLN A 81 9.52 6.36 1.87
N GLU A 82 9.86 5.15 2.29
CA GLU A 82 10.87 4.31 1.66
C GLU A 82 10.24 3.16 0.86
N GLU A 83 9.53 2.26 1.55
CA GLU A 83 9.00 1.03 0.93
C GLU A 83 7.87 1.31 -0.06
N LEU A 84 7.05 2.32 0.22
CA LEU A 84 5.91 2.66 -0.63
C LEU A 84 6.34 3.23 -1.99
N ARG A 85 7.47 3.95 -2.05
CA ARG A 85 8.02 4.49 -3.32
C ARG A 85 8.39 3.40 -4.30
N ILE A 86 8.77 2.22 -3.78
CA ILE A 86 9.04 1.05 -4.62
C ILE A 86 7.80 0.67 -5.44
N LEU A 87 6.58 0.86 -4.92
CA LEU A 87 5.34 0.61 -5.67
C LEU A 87 5.11 1.61 -6.80
N GLU A 88 5.63 2.84 -6.70
CA GLU A 88 5.54 3.85 -7.77
C GLU A 88 6.49 3.52 -8.93
N GLU A 89 7.63 2.89 -8.65
CA GLU A 89 8.66 2.55 -9.63
C GLU A 89 8.43 1.21 -10.35
N ILE A 90 7.49 0.38 -9.88
CA ILE A 90 7.21 -0.91 -10.51
C ILE A 90 6.41 -0.71 -11.81
N HIS A 91 7.15 -0.65 -12.90
CA HIS A 91 6.63 -0.81 -14.25
C HIS A 91 6.75 -2.27 -14.66
N PHE A 92 5.62 -2.97 -14.79
CA PHE A 92 5.61 -4.31 -15.36
C PHE A 92 6.13 -4.26 -16.81
N PRO A 93 7.24 -4.94 -17.14
CA PRO A 93 7.61 -5.12 -18.53
C PRO A 93 6.54 -5.99 -19.19
N ASP A 94 6.11 -5.59 -20.38
CA ASP A 94 5.12 -6.25 -21.27
C ASP A 94 5.44 -7.72 -21.67
N ARG A 95 6.28 -8.43 -20.91
CA ARG A 95 6.82 -9.77 -21.23
C ARG A 95 5.83 -10.93 -21.08
N GLN A 96 4.60 -10.71 -20.60
CA GLN A 96 3.55 -11.74 -20.67
C GLN A 96 2.88 -11.84 -22.05
N LYS A 97 3.16 -10.93 -23.00
CA LYS A 97 2.61 -11.02 -24.37
C LYS A 97 3.04 -12.28 -25.13
N LYS A 98 4.18 -12.92 -24.79
CA LYS A 98 4.72 -14.06 -25.55
C LYS A 98 4.15 -15.43 -25.17
N MET A 99 3.51 -15.60 -24.02
CA MET A 99 2.99 -16.92 -23.61
C MET A 99 1.56 -17.20 -24.11
N LEU A 100 0.77 -16.16 -24.39
CA LEU A 100 -0.63 -16.31 -24.82
C LEU A 100 -0.84 -16.28 -26.35
N GLN A 101 0.17 -15.87 -27.13
CA GLN A 101 0.09 -15.86 -28.60
C GLN A 101 0.70 -17.12 -29.26
N LYS A 102 1.12 -18.13 -28.48
CA LYS A 102 1.66 -19.40 -29.00
C LYS A 102 0.68 -20.58 -28.89
N LYS A 103 -0.60 -20.33 -28.60
CA LYS A 103 -1.61 -21.39 -28.45
C LYS A 103 -2.94 -21.11 -29.15
N ILE A 104 -2.93 -20.28 -30.19
CA ILE A 104 -4.01 -20.15 -31.17
C ILE A 104 -3.37 -20.24 -32.55
#